data_AF-A0A1F9D7W9-F1
#
_entry.id   AF-A0A1F9D7W9-F1
#
_cell.length_a   1.000
_cell.length_b   1.000
_cell.length_c   1.000
_cell.angle_alpha   90.00
_cell.angle_beta   90.00
_cell.angle_gamma   90.00
#
_symmetry.space_group_name_H-M   'P 1'
#
loop_
_entity.id
_entity.type
_entity.pdbx_description
1 polymer ?
#
loop_
_entity_poly.entity_id
_entity_poly.type
_entity_poly.pdbx_seq_one_letter_code
_entity_poly.pdbx_strand_id
1 'polypeptide(L)'
;MGIDKEKILGIAQRYILKGQSKKAIKELQKLVEASPQDSRLRLKLGDLYLKNGENESAFKEFLKVAELCEGEDLNLRAISIYKKMLSINPNYIDALHKIGNLYTKEGLEGSAKNCYQTILKIRPDNPEALSALERINYHQQPRDASKMAPSGNFFISQPRPSSEARIAEERRLPPSHGPREPFIPSEETEEVPSSNKDEEMHYHLGIAYKEMELFDYAITEFEMASEVPSIQFDCYIMLGDCYMEKGDHNKSIEYYQKASEIKGLSNEKMARLHFNLGLAYEASGRVSEALNTFKLVLKLDQSISDAQEKIEKLQLLPK
;
A
#
# COMPACT_ATOMS: atom_id res chain seq x y z
N MET A 1 -5.74 0.64 -39.02
CA MET A 1 -6.89 1.48 -38.63
C MET A 1 -6.93 1.47 -37.11
N GLY A 2 -6.56 2.59 -36.47
CA GLY A 2 -6.39 2.64 -35.01
C GLY A 2 -7.73 2.37 -34.32
N ILE A 3 -7.72 1.46 -33.35
CA ILE A 3 -8.89 1.21 -32.51
C ILE A 3 -9.11 2.44 -31.63
N ASP A 4 -10.27 3.07 -31.76
CA ASP A 4 -10.67 4.22 -30.95
C ASP A 4 -11.07 3.74 -29.55
N LYS A 5 -10.08 3.70 -28.64
CA LYS A 5 -10.19 3.17 -27.29
C LYS A 5 -11.32 3.84 -26.49
N GLU A 6 -11.39 5.17 -26.53
CA GLU A 6 -12.39 5.94 -25.77
C GLU A 6 -13.81 5.66 -26.26
N LYS A 7 -13.99 5.60 -27.59
CA LYS A 7 -15.29 5.28 -28.18
C LYS A 7 -15.76 3.88 -27.78
N ILE A 8 -14.89 2.88 -27.80
CA ILE A 8 -15.26 1.50 -27.43
C ILE A 8 -15.52 1.40 -25.93
N LEU A 9 -14.72 2.06 -25.08
CA LEU A 9 -15.00 2.14 -23.64
C LEU A 9 -16.37 2.79 -23.36
N GLY A 10 -16.72 3.87 -24.04
CA GLY A 10 -18.03 4.50 -23.92
C GLY A 10 -19.19 3.61 -24.41
N ILE A 11 -18.96 2.73 -25.39
CA ILE A 11 -19.94 1.72 -25.82
C ILE A 11 -20.07 0.62 -24.77
N ALA A 12 -18.95 0.08 -24.28
CA ALA A 12 -18.93 -0.95 -23.24
C ALA A 12 -19.63 -0.46 -21.97
N GLN A 13 -19.35 0.77 -21.52
CA GLN A 13 -19.99 1.38 -20.36
C GLN A 13 -21.51 1.50 -20.53
N ARG A 14 -21.98 1.93 -21.71
CA ARG A 14 -23.42 1.97 -22.01
C ARG A 14 -24.06 0.60 -21.98
N TYR A 15 -23.37 -0.45 -22.41
CA TYR A 15 -23.86 -1.82 -22.29
C TYR A 15 -23.92 -2.28 -20.83
N ILE A 16 -22.92 -1.95 -20.01
CA ILE A 16 -22.92 -2.25 -18.56
C ILE A 16 -24.12 -1.60 -17.88
N LEU A 17 -24.38 -0.31 -18.13
CA LEU A 17 -25.52 0.42 -17.56
C LEU A 17 -26.87 -0.16 -17.98
N LYS A 18 -26.96 -0.75 -19.17
CA LYS A 18 -28.17 -1.43 -19.68
C LYS A 18 -28.29 -2.89 -19.22
N GLY A 19 -27.38 -3.38 -18.37
CA GLY A 19 -27.34 -4.79 -17.96
C GLY A 19 -26.95 -5.76 -19.09
N GLN A 20 -26.44 -5.27 -20.21
CA GLN A 20 -26.05 -6.08 -21.37
C GLN A 20 -24.59 -6.57 -21.26
N SER A 21 -24.27 -7.25 -20.15
CA SER A 21 -22.90 -7.64 -19.77
C SER A 21 -22.17 -8.41 -20.87
N LYS A 22 -22.84 -9.35 -21.56
CA LYS A 22 -22.23 -10.12 -22.67
C LYS A 22 -21.76 -9.24 -23.83
N LYS A 23 -22.45 -8.15 -24.14
CA LYS A 23 -22.02 -7.22 -25.20
C LYS A 23 -20.87 -6.34 -24.72
N ALA A 24 -20.92 -5.88 -23.48
CA ALA A 24 -19.82 -5.13 -22.86
C ALA A 24 -18.53 -5.96 -22.83
N ILE A 25 -18.60 -7.25 -22.45
CA ILE A 25 -17.48 -8.19 -22.47
C ILE A 25 -16.85 -8.26 -23.87
N LYS A 26 -17.68 -8.44 -24.92
CA LYS A 26 -17.18 -8.50 -26.30
C LYS A 26 -16.44 -7.23 -26.74
N GLU A 27 -16.90 -6.06 -26.31
CA GLU A 27 -16.21 -4.81 -26.63
C GLU A 27 -14.90 -4.64 -25.84
N LEU A 28 -14.88 -5.04 -24.57
CA LEU A 28 -13.66 -5.03 -23.75
C LEU A 28 -12.62 -6.05 -24.24
N GLN A 29 -13.04 -7.24 -24.69
CA GLN A 29 -12.16 -8.25 -25.28
C GLN A 29 -11.37 -7.66 -26.46
N LYS A 30 -12.02 -6.96 -27.38
CA LYS A 30 -11.35 -6.30 -28.52
C LYS A 30 -10.28 -5.29 -28.06
N LEU A 31 -10.56 -4.55 -26.99
CA LEU A 31 -9.60 -3.59 -26.43
C LEU A 31 -8.40 -4.29 -25.78
N VAL A 32 -8.65 -5.38 -25.06
CA VAL A 32 -7.58 -6.19 -24.43
C VAL A 32 -6.73 -6.89 -25.49
N GLU A 33 -7.33 -7.37 -26.58
CA GLU A 33 -6.60 -7.94 -27.72
C GLU A 33 -5.73 -6.91 -28.43
N ALA A 34 -6.22 -5.67 -28.55
CA ALA A 34 -5.48 -4.56 -29.15
C ALA A 34 -4.34 -4.03 -28.26
N SER A 35 -4.53 -4.09 -26.94
CA SER A 35 -3.57 -3.61 -25.93
C SER A 35 -3.33 -4.67 -24.85
N PRO A 36 -2.60 -5.77 -25.16
CA PRO A 36 -2.47 -6.91 -24.24
C PRO A 36 -1.73 -6.60 -22.93
N GLN A 37 -0.98 -5.50 -22.87
CA GLN A 37 -0.20 -5.07 -21.71
C GLN A 37 -1.00 -4.09 -20.82
N ASP A 38 -2.21 -3.68 -21.21
CA ASP A 38 -3.03 -2.76 -20.43
C ASP A 38 -3.72 -3.51 -19.27
N SER A 39 -3.08 -3.49 -18.11
CA SER A 39 -3.54 -4.11 -16.88
C SER A 39 -4.90 -3.57 -16.41
N ARG A 40 -5.20 -2.29 -16.66
CA ARG A 40 -6.47 -1.65 -16.27
C ARG A 40 -7.63 -2.20 -17.10
N LEU A 41 -7.44 -2.37 -18.41
CA LEU A 41 -8.46 -2.96 -19.28
C LEU A 41 -8.75 -4.42 -18.92
N ARG A 42 -7.69 -5.20 -18.65
CA ARG A 42 -7.83 -6.59 -18.21
C ARG A 42 -8.54 -6.70 -16.87
N LEU A 43 -8.22 -5.83 -15.90
CA LEU A 43 -8.90 -5.79 -14.62
C LEU A 43 -10.41 -5.52 -14.80
N LYS A 44 -10.77 -4.52 -15.62
CA LYS A 44 -12.18 -4.21 -15.94
C LYS A 44 -12.89 -5.38 -16.62
N LEU A 45 -12.21 -6.10 -17.51
CA LEU A 45 -12.75 -7.29 -18.15
C LEU A 45 -12.93 -8.44 -17.16
N GLY A 46 -11.94 -8.71 -16.31
CA GLY A 46 -12.01 -9.72 -15.25
C GLY A 46 -13.13 -9.46 -14.25
N ASP A 47 -13.31 -8.21 -13.84
CA ASP A 47 -14.39 -7.79 -12.93
C ASP A 47 -15.77 -8.00 -13.56
N LEU A 48 -15.89 -7.70 -14.85
CA LEU A 48 -17.13 -7.91 -15.58
C LEU A 48 -17.45 -9.40 -15.76
N TYR A 49 -16.44 -10.24 -16.00
CA TYR A 49 -16.60 -11.70 -16.00
C TYR A 49 -17.07 -12.22 -14.64
N LEU A 50 -16.42 -11.78 -13.55
CA LEU A 50 -16.76 -12.19 -12.19
C LEU A 50 -18.21 -11.80 -11.85
N LYS A 51 -18.62 -10.58 -12.19
CA LYS A 51 -20.01 -10.11 -12.02
C LYS A 51 -21.02 -10.92 -12.86
N ASN A 52 -20.59 -11.48 -13.98
CA ASN A 52 -21.41 -12.33 -14.84
C ASN A 52 -21.35 -13.83 -14.45
N GLY A 53 -20.63 -14.19 -13.38
CA GLY A 53 -20.45 -15.57 -12.91
C GLY A 53 -19.44 -16.40 -13.71
N GLU A 54 -18.68 -15.77 -14.62
CA GLU A 54 -17.67 -16.43 -15.45
C GLU A 54 -16.32 -16.51 -14.70
N ASN A 55 -16.28 -17.27 -13.61
CA ASN A 55 -15.15 -17.33 -12.69
C ASN A 55 -13.84 -17.76 -13.35
N GLU A 56 -13.86 -18.73 -14.26
CA GLU A 56 -12.65 -19.19 -14.96
C GLU A 56 -12.06 -18.10 -15.87
N SER A 57 -12.92 -17.38 -16.61
CA SER A 57 -12.50 -16.27 -17.46
C SER A 57 -11.94 -15.12 -16.64
N ALA A 58 -12.62 -14.77 -15.54
CA ALA A 58 -12.14 -13.77 -14.59
C ALA A 58 -10.77 -14.14 -14.02
N PHE A 59 -10.59 -15.40 -13.60
CA PHE A 59 -9.35 -15.91 -13.05
C PHE A 59 -8.18 -15.79 -14.04
N LYS A 60 -8.39 -16.12 -15.33
CA LYS A 60 -7.37 -15.97 -16.37
C LYS A 60 -6.96 -14.52 -16.57
N GLU A 61 -7.91 -13.59 -16.60
CA GLU A 61 -7.58 -12.17 -16.73
C GLU A 61 -6.85 -11.63 -15.50
N PHE A 62 -7.30 -11.99 -14.29
CA PHE A 62 -6.62 -11.59 -13.05
C PHE A 62 -5.21 -12.13 -12.96
N LEU A 63 -4.97 -13.40 -13.33
CA LEU A 63 -3.62 -13.95 -13.40
C LEU A 63 -2.73 -13.11 -14.31
N LYS A 64 -3.23 -12.72 -15.50
CA LYS A 64 -2.47 -11.87 -16.41
C LYS A 64 -2.19 -10.48 -15.83
N VAL A 65 -3.15 -9.88 -15.13
CA VAL A 65 -2.93 -8.60 -14.44
C VAL A 65 -1.85 -8.73 -13.36
N ALA A 66 -1.88 -9.80 -12.55
CA ALA A 66 -0.89 -10.03 -11.51
C ALA A 66 0.53 -10.18 -12.10
N GLU A 67 0.68 -10.96 -13.19
CA GLU A 67 1.95 -11.11 -13.91
C GLU A 67 2.49 -9.78 -14.45
N LEU A 68 1.61 -8.91 -14.97
CA LEU A 68 2.00 -7.57 -15.44
C LEU A 68 2.48 -6.69 -14.29
N CYS A 69 1.76 -6.70 -13.16
CA CYS A 69 2.18 -5.98 -11.97
C CYS A 69 3.52 -6.49 -11.42
N GLU A 70 3.76 -7.80 -11.41
CA GLU A 70 5.07 -8.37 -11.03
C GLU A 70 6.18 -7.89 -11.99
N GLY A 71 5.92 -7.87 -13.30
CA GLY A 71 6.88 -7.39 -14.31
C GLY A 71 7.23 -5.91 -14.18
N GLU A 72 6.33 -5.10 -13.61
CA GLU A 72 6.53 -3.67 -13.34
C GLU A 72 7.05 -3.39 -11.91
N ASP A 73 7.36 -4.43 -11.13
CA ASP A 73 7.73 -4.34 -9.70
C ASP A 73 6.69 -3.64 -8.80
N LEU A 74 5.42 -3.75 -9.18
CA LEU A 74 4.28 -3.22 -8.43
C LEU A 74 3.77 -4.26 -7.42
N ASN A 75 4.62 -4.62 -6.45
CA ASN A 75 4.42 -5.76 -5.55
C ASN A 75 3.07 -5.72 -4.81
N LEU A 76 2.67 -4.58 -4.25
CA LEU A 76 1.39 -4.44 -3.53
C LEU A 76 0.17 -4.58 -4.45
N ARG A 77 0.26 -4.13 -5.71
CA ARG A 77 -0.81 -4.32 -6.70
C ARG A 77 -0.90 -5.78 -7.13
N ALA A 78 0.23 -6.46 -7.33
CA ALA A 78 0.25 -7.89 -7.59
C ALA A 78 -0.38 -8.69 -6.44
N ILE A 79 0.00 -8.39 -5.19
CA ILE A 79 -0.62 -9.00 -3.99
C ILE A 79 -2.13 -8.78 -3.98
N SER A 80 -2.58 -7.57 -4.28
CA SER A 80 -4.01 -7.20 -4.33
C SER A 80 -4.79 -8.05 -5.33
N ILE A 81 -4.23 -8.28 -6.52
CA ILE A 81 -4.86 -9.15 -7.53
C ILE A 81 -4.84 -10.62 -7.11
N TYR A 82 -3.74 -11.12 -6.55
CA TYR A 82 -3.71 -12.50 -6.06
C TYR A 82 -4.70 -12.74 -4.92
N LYS A 83 -4.85 -11.79 -3.99
CA LYS A 83 -5.89 -11.83 -2.95
C LYS A 83 -7.29 -11.90 -3.58
N LYS A 84 -7.54 -11.12 -4.64
CA LYS A 84 -8.79 -11.21 -5.40
C LYS A 84 -9.00 -12.58 -6.02
N MET A 85 -7.96 -13.20 -6.57
CA MET A 85 -8.04 -14.57 -7.10
C MET A 85 -8.35 -15.60 -6.01
N LEU A 86 -7.80 -15.43 -4.79
CA LEU A 86 -8.10 -16.29 -3.65
C LEU A 86 -9.56 -16.17 -3.19
N SER A 87 -10.23 -15.03 -3.44
CA SER A 87 -11.68 -14.93 -3.18
C SER A 87 -12.52 -15.82 -4.11
N ILE A 88 -12.00 -16.16 -5.30
CA ILE A 88 -12.64 -17.07 -6.26
C ILE A 88 -12.26 -18.52 -5.94
N ASN A 89 -10.96 -18.77 -5.70
CA ASN A 89 -10.44 -20.08 -5.33
C ASN A 89 -9.54 -19.97 -4.08
N PRO A 90 -10.09 -20.17 -2.87
CA PRO A 90 -9.35 -20.04 -1.62
C PRO A 90 -8.15 -20.98 -1.47
N ASN A 91 -8.15 -22.10 -2.20
CA ASN A 91 -7.11 -23.13 -2.12
C ASN A 91 -6.09 -23.03 -3.26
N TYR A 92 -6.01 -21.89 -3.96
CA TYR A 92 -5.04 -21.69 -5.02
C TYR A 92 -3.63 -21.47 -4.44
N ILE A 93 -2.89 -22.56 -4.27
CA ILE A 93 -1.56 -22.61 -3.64
C ILE A 93 -0.57 -21.67 -4.34
N ASP A 94 -0.59 -21.59 -5.67
CA ASP A 94 0.38 -20.76 -6.39
C ASP A 94 0.22 -19.27 -6.08
N ALA A 95 -1.02 -18.76 -5.92
CA ALA A 95 -1.25 -17.39 -5.47
C ALA A 95 -0.77 -17.17 -4.04
N LEU A 96 -1.04 -18.11 -3.11
CA LEU A 96 -0.52 -18.01 -1.73
C LEU A 96 1.00 -17.96 -1.72
N HIS A 97 1.65 -18.75 -2.57
CA HIS A 97 3.11 -18.78 -2.69
C HIS A 97 3.65 -17.47 -3.28
N LYS A 98 3.01 -16.96 -4.34
CA LYS A 98 3.35 -15.65 -4.94
C LYS A 98 3.20 -14.51 -3.95
N ILE A 99 2.08 -14.45 -3.22
CA ILE A 99 1.87 -13.44 -2.16
C ILE A 99 2.94 -13.55 -1.08
N GLY A 100 3.24 -14.76 -0.59
CA GLY A 100 4.28 -14.98 0.43
C GLY A 100 5.67 -14.49 -0.01
N ASN A 101 6.01 -14.70 -1.29
CA ASN A 101 7.27 -14.22 -1.86
C ASN A 101 7.30 -12.69 -1.97
N LEU A 102 6.22 -12.08 -2.43
CA LEU A 102 6.09 -10.63 -2.53
C LEU A 102 6.13 -9.98 -1.14
N TYR A 103 5.46 -10.54 -0.13
CA TYR A 103 5.57 -10.08 1.25
C TYR A 103 7.00 -10.20 1.80
N THR A 104 7.70 -11.29 1.48
CA THR A 104 9.10 -11.40 1.88
C THR A 104 9.97 -10.33 1.22
N LYS A 105 9.70 -9.99 -0.05
CA LYS A 105 10.43 -8.93 -0.79
C LYS A 105 10.23 -7.56 -0.15
N GLU A 106 9.04 -7.28 0.35
CA GLU A 106 8.71 -6.04 1.07
C GLU A 106 9.18 -6.03 2.54
N GLY A 107 9.75 -7.15 3.03
CA GLY A 107 10.18 -7.30 4.42
C GLY A 107 9.02 -7.52 5.41
N LEU A 108 7.85 -7.92 4.92
CA LEU A 108 6.61 -8.16 5.67
C LEU A 108 6.57 -9.63 6.09
N GLU A 109 7.49 -9.98 6.98
CA GLU A 109 7.79 -11.37 7.33
C GLU A 109 6.63 -12.07 8.05
N GLY A 110 5.88 -11.38 8.92
CA GLY A 110 4.72 -11.96 9.60
C GLY A 110 3.63 -12.35 8.59
N SER A 111 3.30 -11.42 7.69
CA SER A 111 2.36 -11.66 6.60
C SER A 111 2.81 -12.78 5.67
N ALA A 112 4.12 -12.84 5.34
CA ALA A 112 4.70 -13.92 4.55
C ALA A 112 4.55 -15.28 5.25
N LYS A 113 4.88 -15.38 6.54
CA LYS A 113 4.72 -16.62 7.32
C LYS A 113 3.29 -17.12 7.31
N ASN A 114 2.31 -16.23 7.49
CA ASN A 114 0.89 -16.59 7.46
C ASN A 114 0.48 -17.22 6.12
N CYS A 115 1.00 -16.72 5.00
CA CYS A 115 0.75 -17.30 3.68
C CYS A 115 1.31 -18.72 3.58
N TYR A 116 2.58 -18.93 3.96
CA TYR A 116 3.20 -20.26 3.90
C TYR A 116 2.56 -21.25 4.88
N GLN A 117 2.18 -20.81 6.07
CA GLN A 117 1.42 -21.64 7.01
C GLN A 117 0.06 -22.06 6.43
N THR A 118 -0.60 -21.16 5.70
CA THR A 118 -1.86 -21.50 5.00
C THR A 118 -1.63 -22.54 3.91
N ILE A 119 -0.52 -22.44 3.16
CA ILE A 119 -0.11 -23.48 2.20
C ILE A 119 0.09 -24.82 2.91
N LEU A 120 0.77 -24.86 4.06
CA LEU A 120 1.01 -26.08 4.82
C LEU A 120 -0.28 -26.68 5.43
N LYS A 121 -1.29 -25.86 5.74
CA LYS A 121 -2.61 -26.37 6.13
C LYS A 121 -3.30 -27.10 4.98
N ILE A 122 -3.10 -26.65 3.74
CA ILE A 122 -3.68 -27.28 2.53
C ILE A 122 -2.84 -28.49 2.08
N ARG A 123 -1.51 -28.36 2.10
CA ARG A 123 -0.53 -29.37 1.73
C ARG A 123 0.62 -29.39 2.76
N PRO A 124 0.53 -30.25 3.79
CA PRO A 124 1.52 -30.31 4.87
C PRO A 124 2.96 -30.57 4.41
N ASP A 125 3.12 -31.31 3.31
CA ASP A 125 4.42 -31.71 2.78
C ASP A 125 4.89 -30.78 1.64
N ASN A 126 4.41 -29.54 1.57
CA ASN A 126 4.85 -28.60 0.55
C ASN A 126 6.31 -28.15 0.82
N PRO A 127 7.29 -28.53 -0.02
CA PRO A 127 8.70 -28.26 0.24
C PRO A 127 9.02 -26.76 0.15
N GLU A 128 8.38 -26.04 -0.77
CA GLU A 128 8.62 -24.61 -0.98
C GLU A 128 8.19 -23.79 0.24
N ALA A 129 7.01 -24.08 0.79
CA ALA A 129 6.50 -23.41 1.98
C ALA A 129 7.32 -23.74 3.24
N LEU A 130 7.79 -24.98 3.39
CA LEU A 130 8.70 -25.36 4.49
C LEU A 130 10.02 -24.60 4.38
N SER A 131 10.69 -24.63 3.22
CA SER A 131 11.95 -23.91 3.01
C SER A 131 11.81 -22.40 3.16
N ALA A 132 10.68 -21.82 2.73
CA ALA A 132 10.41 -20.40 2.91
C ALA A 132 10.25 -20.02 4.39
N LEU A 133 9.53 -20.82 5.18
CA LEU A 133 9.39 -20.60 6.63
C LEU A 133 10.72 -20.77 7.36
N GLU A 134 11.53 -21.77 7.00
CA GLU A 134 12.88 -21.96 7.55
C GLU A 134 13.75 -20.73 7.31
N ARG A 135 13.75 -20.21 6.08
CA ARG A 135 14.50 -18.99 5.72
C ARG A 135 14.05 -17.79 6.57
N ILE A 136 12.75 -17.54 6.67
CA ILE A 136 12.23 -16.40 7.46
C ILE A 136 12.58 -16.58 8.95
N ASN A 137 12.43 -17.79 9.50
CA ASN A 137 12.77 -18.06 10.90
C ASN A 137 14.28 -17.93 11.18
N TYR A 138 15.14 -18.29 10.23
CA TYR A 138 16.59 -18.14 10.35
C TYR A 138 17.00 -16.66 10.42
N HIS A 139 16.34 -15.78 9.67
CA HIS A 139 16.60 -14.33 9.72
C HIS A 139 16.17 -13.67 11.03
N GLN A 140 15.25 -14.27 11.78
CA GLN A 140 14.74 -13.76 13.06
C GLN A 140 15.47 -14.27 14.30
N GLN A 141 16.38 -15.25 14.17
CA GLN A 141 17.21 -15.64 15.32
C GLN A 141 18.19 -14.49 15.65
N PRO A 142 18.34 -14.09 16.93
CA PRO A 142 19.50 -13.30 17.31
C PRO A 142 20.72 -14.10 16.87
N ARG A 143 21.60 -13.46 16.09
CA ARG A 143 22.85 -14.10 15.67
C ARG A 143 23.65 -14.42 16.93
N ASP A 144 23.49 -15.63 17.45
CA ASP A 144 24.41 -16.21 18.42
C ASP A 144 25.75 -16.36 17.71
N ALA A 145 26.57 -15.31 17.79
CA ALA A 145 27.94 -15.28 17.27
C ALA A 145 28.82 -16.41 17.85
N SER A 146 28.33 -17.10 18.88
CA SER A 146 28.98 -18.22 19.56
C SER A 146 28.86 -19.57 18.83
N LYS A 147 28.11 -19.68 17.72
CA LYS A 147 27.93 -20.95 16.97
C LYS A 147 28.58 -20.99 15.58
N MET A 148 29.40 -20.00 15.21
CA MET A 148 30.34 -20.19 14.10
C MET A 148 31.47 -21.11 14.56
N ALA A 149 31.29 -22.42 14.37
CA ALA A 149 32.40 -23.35 14.34
C ALA A 149 33.32 -22.96 13.16
N PRO A 150 34.64 -22.79 13.36
CA PRO A 150 35.56 -22.59 12.26
C PRO A 150 35.64 -23.91 11.48
N SER A 151 35.00 -23.92 10.31
CA SER A 151 35.16 -25.01 9.35
C SER A 151 36.50 -24.89 8.66
N GLY A 152 37.30 -25.96 8.73
CA GLY A 152 38.27 -26.27 7.68
C GLY A 152 39.74 -26.17 8.08
N ASN A 153 40.22 -27.13 8.87
CA ASN A 153 41.63 -27.53 8.81
C ASN A 153 41.88 -28.14 7.42
N PHE A 154 42.53 -27.41 6.53
CA PHE A 154 43.12 -27.96 5.31
C PHE A 154 44.62 -27.65 5.31
N PHE A 155 45.42 -28.71 5.47
CA PHE A 155 46.86 -28.67 5.33
C PHE A 155 47.23 -28.44 3.86
N ILE A 156 47.93 -27.34 3.55
CA ILE A 156 48.88 -27.26 2.44
C ILE A 156 50.13 -26.52 2.92
N SER A 157 51.26 -27.19 2.71
CA SER A 157 52.64 -26.82 3.01
C SER A 157 53.23 -25.78 2.06
N GLN A 158 54.29 -25.10 2.53
CA GLN A 158 55.37 -24.34 1.83
C GLN A 158 55.31 -22.79 2.05
N PRO A 159 56.42 -22.04 1.88
CA PRO A 159 57.40 -21.69 2.92
C PRO A 159 57.53 -20.16 3.13
N ARG A 160 58.34 -19.71 4.11
CA ARG A 160 58.70 -18.28 4.26
C ARG A 160 59.37 -17.74 2.98
N PRO A 161 59.23 -16.42 2.74
CA PRO A 161 60.44 -15.61 2.78
C PRO A 161 60.31 -14.32 3.62
N SER A 162 61.47 -13.72 3.81
CA SER A 162 61.88 -12.68 4.75
C SER A 162 61.71 -11.24 4.23
N SER A 163 62.02 -10.32 5.16
CA SER A 163 62.73 -9.04 5.02
C SER A 163 61.95 -7.74 4.79
N GLU A 164 62.20 -6.83 5.75
CA GLU A 164 62.40 -5.38 5.58
C GLU A 164 61.18 -4.46 5.43
N ALA A 165 60.80 -3.82 6.55
CA ALA A 165 60.78 -2.35 6.69
C ALA A 165 60.27 -1.97 8.09
N ARG A 166 61.21 -1.85 9.04
CA ARG A 166 61.08 -0.94 10.20
C ARG A 166 61.60 0.43 9.77
N ILE A 167 61.31 1.47 10.58
CA ILE A 167 61.69 2.90 10.47
C ILE A 167 60.52 3.71 9.88
N ALA A 168 59.96 4.78 10.44
CA ALA A 168 60.18 5.65 11.60
C ALA A 168 58.77 6.15 12.06
N GLU A 169 58.51 6.89 13.13
CA GLU A 169 59.21 8.01 13.75
C GLU A 169 58.55 8.30 15.11
N GLU A 170 59.37 8.78 16.04
CA GLU A 170 59.06 9.08 17.43
C GLU A 170 58.87 10.61 17.62
N ARG A 171 58.10 11.00 18.66
CA ARG A 171 58.08 12.30 19.38
C ARG A 171 57.20 13.46 18.85
N ARG A 172 56.25 13.93 19.68
CA ARG A 172 56.42 14.97 20.74
C ARG A 172 55.11 15.21 21.53
N LEU A 173 55.29 15.71 22.76
CA LEU A 173 54.37 15.88 23.91
C LEU A 173 53.28 16.99 23.78
N PRO A 174 52.25 17.01 24.67
CA PRO A 174 51.10 17.95 24.69
C PRO A 174 51.40 19.23 25.51
N PRO A 175 50.56 20.31 25.48
CA PRO A 175 49.47 20.44 26.48
C PRO A 175 48.27 21.35 26.07
N SER A 176 47.14 21.23 26.78
CA SER A 176 46.49 22.31 27.55
C SER A 176 45.03 21.97 27.90
N HIS A 177 44.70 22.15 29.18
CA HIS A 177 43.39 21.92 29.77
C HIS A 177 42.50 23.17 29.67
N GLY A 178 41.27 22.99 29.19
CA GLY A 178 40.11 23.80 29.55
C GLY A 178 39.08 22.93 30.28
N PRO A 179 38.24 23.48 31.18
CA PRO A 179 37.33 22.69 32.00
C PRO A 179 36.28 21.99 31.13
N ARG A 180 36.16 20.66 31.30
CA ARG A 180 35.10 19.85 30.70
C ARG A 180 33.75 20.27 31.28
N GLU A 181 32.85 20.76 30.44
CA GLU A 181 31.43 20.82 30.78
C GLU A 181 30.93 19.40 31.08
N PRO A 182 30.04 19.21 32.06
CA PRO A 182 29.47 17.91 32.34
C PRO A 182 28.72 17.41 31.11
N PHE A 183 29.08 16.21 30.68
CA PHE A 183 28.40 15.44 29.66
C PHE A 183 26.96 15.20 30.14
N ILE A 184 26.01 16.04 29.68
CA ILE A 184 24.59 15.72 29.74
C ILE A 184 24.42 14.60 28.71
N PRO A 185 24.03 13.37 29.10
CA PRO A 185 23.65 12.38 28.12
C PRO A 185 22.54 13.01 27.29
N SER A 186 22.84 13.29 26.03
CA SER A 186 21.84 13.62 25.03
C SER A 186 20.74 12.58 25.16
N GLU A 187 19.55 13.08 25.44
CA GLU A 187 18.27 12.38 25.47
C GLU A 187 18.39 11.03 24.76
N GLU A 188 18.28 9.96 25.56
CA GLU A 188 17.83 8.67 25.07
C GLU A 188 16.69 8.99 24.11
N THR A 189 16.96 8.87 22.81
CA THR A 189 15.94 8.90 21.80
C THR A 189 14.97 7.83 22.25
N GLU A 190 13.83 8.25 22.77
CA GLU A 190 12.71 7.37 23.06
C GLU A 190 12.59 6.47 21.83
N GLU A 191 12.89 5.19 22.01
CA GLU A 191 12.64 4.18 21.02
C GLU A 191 11.14 4.23 20.76
N VAL A 192 10.75 5.00 19.75
CA VAL A 192 9.43 4.95 19.14
C VAL A 192 9.19 3.46 18.90
N PRO A 193 8.15 2.86 19.51
CA PRO A 193 7.96 1.42 19.45
C PRO A 193 8.00 1.04 17.98
N SER A 194 8.93 0.15 17.62
CA SER A 194 9.21 -0.26 16.26
C SER A 194 7.89 -0.41 15.53
N SER A 195 7.56 0.51 14.62
CA SER A 195 6.29 0.41 13.91
C SER A 195 6.30 -0.94 13.21
N ASN A 196 5.36 -1.78 13.61
CA ASN A 196 5.32 -3.12 13.09
C ASN A 196 4.86 -2.97 11.64
N LYS A 197 5.76 -3.16 10.67
CA LYS A 197 5.41 -3.01 9.25
C LYS A 197 4.21 -3.88 8.85
N ASP A 198 3.99 -4.99 9.54
CA ASP A 198 2.81 -5.83 9.34
C ASP A 198 1.50 -5.15 9.83
N GLU A 199 1.55 -4.25 10.82
CA GLU A 199 0.40 -3.43 11.27
C GLU A 199 0.03 -2.35 10.25
N GLU A 200 1.01 -1.78 9.56
CA GLU A 200 0.80 -0.79 8.49
C GLU A 200 0.49 -1.42 7.12
N MET A 201 0.62 -2.75 6.99
CA MET A 201 0.34 -3.49 5.75
C MET A 201 -1.05 -3.19 5.20
N HIS A 202 -2.06 -3.24 6.07
CA HIS A 202 -3.44 -3.01 5.71
C HIS A 202 -3.62 -1.62 5.08
N TYR A 203 -2.91 -0.61 5.58
CA TYR A 203 -2.92 0.73 5.00
C TYR A 203 -2.32 0.75 3.59
N HIS A 204 -1.15 0.13 3.40
CA HIS A 204 -0.48 0.08 2.11
C HIS A 204 -1.25 -0.72 1.05
N LEU A 205 -1.88 -1.82 1.44
CA LEU A 205 -2.79 -2.56 0.54
C LEU A 205 -4.04 -1.75 0.23
N GLY A 206 -4.59 -1.02 1.20
CA GLY A 206 -5.68 -0.08 0.97
C GLY A 206 -5.34 0.95 -0.10
N ILE A 207 -4.14 1.54 -0.05
CA ILE A 207 -3.67 2.48 -1.09
C ILE A 207 -3.60 1.78 -2.45
N ALA A 208 -2.98 0.59 -2.52
CA ALA A 208 -2.88 -0.16 -3.76
C ALA A 208 -4.25 -0.47 -4.37
N TYR A 209 -5.22 -0.91 -3.56
CA TYR A 209 -6.60 -1.13 -4.03
C TYR A 209 -7.26 0.18 -4.49
N LYS A 210 -7.09 1.29 -3.77
CA LYS A 210 -7.63 2.60 -4.14
C LYS A 210 -7.09 3.07 -5.49
N GLU A 211 -5.78 2.95 -5.73
CA GLU A 211 -5.15 3.30 -7.01
C GLU A 211 -5.63 2.43 -8.17
N MET A 212 -6.08 1.21 -7.86
CA MET A 212 -6.67 0.29 -8.82
C MET A 212 -8.18 0.49 -9.01
N GLU A 213 -8.77 1.54 -8.40
CA GLU A 213 -10.21 1.83 -8.37
C GLU A 213 -11.05 0.70 -7.74
N LEU A 214 -10.41 -0.17 -6.95
CA LEU A 214 -11.04 -1.29 -6.23
C LEU A 214 -11.50 -0.83 -4.83
N PHE A 215 -12.37 0.17 -4.79
CA PHE A 215 -12.71 0.90 -3.57
C PHE A 215 -13.29 0.03 -2.45
N ASP A 216 -14.09 -1.00 -2.76
CA ASP A 216 -14.64 -1.89 -1.72
C ASP A 216 -13.53 -2.64 -0.96
N TYR A 217 -12.51 -3.14 -1.68
CA TYR A 217 -11.36 -3.80 -1.06
C TYR A 217 -10.49 -2.79 -0.31
N ALA A 218 -10.31 -1.58 -0.86
CA ALA A 218 -9.57 -0.51 -0.20
C ALA A 218 -10.22 -0.13 1.13
N ILE A 219 -11.55 0.01 1.16
CA ILE A 219 -12.32 0.32 2.38
C ILE A 219 -12.08 -0.74 3.45
N THR A 220 -12.20 -2.03 3.13
CA THR A 220 -11.97 -3.10 4.11
C THR A 220 -10.56 -3.06 4.69
N GLU A 221 -9.54 -2.84 3.86
CA GLU A 221 -8.15 -2.79 4.33
C GLU A 221 -7.89 -1.51 5.16
N PHE A 222 -8.45 -0.36 4.79
CA PHE A 222 -8.34 0.86 5.61
C PHE A 222 -9.13 0.77 6.92
N GLU A 223 -10.27 0.07 6.96
CA GLU A 223 -11.00 -0.21 8.21
C GLU A 223 -10.13 -1.03 9.16
N MET A 224 -9.48 -2.10 8.68
CA MET A 224 -8.55 -2.90 9.47
C MET A 224 -7.36 -2.06 9.96
N ALA A 225 -6.80 -1.20 9.11
CA ALA A 225 -5.69 -0.33 9.47
C ALA A 225 -6.07 0.77 10.48
N SER A 226 -7.34 1.19 10.50
CA SER A 226 -7.81 2.27 11.38
C SER A 226 -7.85 1.89 12.87
N GLU A 227 -7.67 0.60 13.19
CA GLU A 227 -7.50 0.10 14.57
C GLU A 227 -6.16 0.53 15.18
N VAL A 228 -5.18 0.93 14.36
CA VAL A 228 -3.85 1.37 14.80
C VAL A 228 -3.87 2.89 15.03
N PRO A 229 -3.74 3.38 16.29
CA PRO A 229 -3.95 4.80 16.59
C PRO A 229 -3.01 5.77 15.86
N SER A 230 -1.78 5.36 15.57
CA SER A 230 -0.77 6.20 14.90
C SER A 230 -1.13 6.55 13.45
N ILE A 231 -1.88 5.68 12.76
CA ILE A 231 -2.29 5.85 11.35
C ILE A 231 -3.81 6.03 11.19
N GLN A 232 -4.57 6.00 12.29
CA GLN A 232 -6.02 6.09 12.27
C GLN A 232 -6.55 7.33 11.55
N PHE A 233 -5.90 8.49 11.74
CA PHE A 233 -6.26 9.72 11.04
C PHE A 233 -6.16 9.54 9.51
N ASP A 234 -5.02 9.05 9.03
CA ASP A 234 -4.79 8.88 7.60
C ASP A 234 -5.74 7.82 7.02
N CYS A 235 -6.06 6.76 7.79
CA CYS A 235 -7.06 5.77 7.40
C CYS A 235 -8.46 6.38 7.24
N TYR A 236 -8.91 7.24 8.17
CA TYR A 236 -10.21 7.91 8.04
C TYR A 236 -10.26 8.88 6.86
N ILE A 237 -9.16 9.57 6.54
CA ILE A 237 -9.06 10.36 5.30
C ILE A 237 -9.24 9.45 4.08
N MET A 238 -8.49 8.35 4.01
CA MET A 238 -8.55 7.43 2.86
C MET A 238 -9.93 6.76 2.72
N LEU A 239 -10.60 6.43 3.83
CA LEU A 239 -11.97 5.91 3.83
C LEU A 239 -12.94 6.96 3.29
N GLY A 240 -12.84 8.20 3.76
CA GLY A 240 -13.62 9.32 3.25
C GLY A 240 -13.44 9.53 1.74
N ASP A 241 -12.20 9.45 1.24
CA ASP A 241 -11.87 9.55 -0.17
C ASP A 241 -12.46 8.39 -0.98
N CYS A 242 -12.37 7.15 -0.49
CA CYS A 242 -12.96 6.00 -1.18
C CYS A 242 -14.48 6.13 -1.32
N TYR A 243 -15.16 6.63 -0.28
CA TYR A 243 -16.61 6.88 -0.35
C TYR A 243 -16.96 8.07 -1.26
N MET A 244 -16.10 9.10 -1.36
CA MET A 244 -16.26 10.17 -2.36
C MET A 244 -16.25 9.61 -3.78
N GLU A 245 -15.25 8.79 -4.11
CA GLU A 245 -15.08 8.21 -5.45
C GLU A 245 -16.23 7.25 -5.80
N LYS A 246 -16.79 6.56 -4.81
CA LYS A 246 -17.99 5.74 -4.98
C LYS A 246 -19.28 6.55 -5.14
N GLY A 247 -19.26 7.85 -4.84
CA GLY A 247 -20.43 8.73 -4.84
C GLY A 247 -21.29 8.64 -3.57
N ASP A 248 -20.85 7.92 -2.53
CA ASP A 248 -21.54 7.88 -1.23
C ASP A 248 -21.05 9.02 -0.35
N HIS A 249 -21.51 10.22 -0.68
CA HIS A 249 -21.06 11.46 -0.04
C HIS A 249 -21.39 11.51 1.45
N ASN A 250 -22.47 10.86 1.89
CA ASN A 250 -22.85 10.84 3.30
C ASN A 250 -21.89 10.01 4.15
N LYS A 251 -21.50 8.82 3.68
CA LYS A 251 -20.47 8.04 4.37
C LYS A 251 -19.11 8.74 4.35
N SER A 252 -18.77 9.40 3.25
CA SER A 252 -17.55 10.21 3.19
C SER A 252 -17.51 11.28 4.29
N ILE A 253 -18.60 12.04 4.43
CA ILE A 253 -18.76 13.04 5.49
C ILE A 253 -18.58 12.40 6.87
N GLU A 254 -19.17 11.23 7.12
CA GLU A 254 -19.05 10.51 8.40
C GLU A 254 -17.59 10.21 8.75
N TYR A 255 -16.79 9.66 7.82
CA TYR A 255 -15.39 9.34 8.09
C TYR A 255 -14.51 10.59 8.24
N TYR A 256 -14.75 11.65 7.46
CA TYR A 256 -14.07 12.93 7.68
C TYR A 256 -14.43 13.56 9.03
N GLN A 257 -15.68 13.42 9.49
CA GLN A 257 -16.07 13.85 10.83
C GLN A 257 -15.34 13.03 11.91
N LYS A 258 -15.25 11.71 11.79
CA LYS A 258 -14.43 10.87 12.69
C LYS A 258 -12.97 11.31 12.72
N ALA A 259 -12.38 11.63 11.56
CA ALA A 259 -11.02 12.18 11.50
C ALA A 259 -10.89 13.52 12.26
N SER A 260 -11.93 14.35 12.28
CA SER A 260 -11.92 15.65 12.98
C SER A 260 -12.01 15.53 14.50
N GLU A 261 -12.47 14.40 15.02
CA GLU A 261 -12.55 14.11 16.46
C GLU A 261 -11.18 13.72 17.05
N ILE A 262 -10.19 13.41 16.20
CA ILE A 262 -8.83 13.09 16.62
C ILE A 262 -8.16 14.34 17.20
N LYS A 263 -7.71 14.23 18.45
CA LYS A 263 -7.09 15.34 19.18
C LYS A 263 -5.64 15.55 18.77
N GLY A 264 -5.17 16.79 18.88
CA GLY A 264 -3.75 17.13 18.64
C GLY A 264 -3.35 17.25 17.17
N LEU A 265 -4.32 17.35 16.26
CA LEU A 265 -4.03 17.62 14.85
C LEU A 265 -3.42 19.01 14.68
N SER A 266 -2.39 19.10 13.84
CA SER A 266 -1.85 20.39 13.41
C SER A 266 -2.89 21.18 12.61
N ASN A 267 -2.79 22.51 12.62
CA ASN A 267 -3.67 23.37 11.82
C ASN A 267 -3.64 23.00 10.33
N GLU A 268 -2.49 22.57 9.82
CA GLU A 268 -2.33 22.10 8.45
C GLU A 268 -3.16 20.83 8.17
N LYS A 269 -3.04 19.80 9.01
CA LYS A 269 -3.85 18.58 8.87
C LYS A 269 -5.35 18.88 9.00
N MET A 270 -5.71 19.74 9.94
CA MET A 270 -7.09 20.17 10.17
C MET A 270 -7.65 20.95 8.97
N ALA A 271 -6.86 21.85 8.37
CA ALA A 271 -7.25 22.60 7.18
C ALA A 271 -7.49 21.69 5.97
N ARG A 272 -6.57 20.74 5.70
CA ARG A 272 -6.71 19.75 4.62
C ARG A 272 -7.94 18.86 4.82
N LEU A 273 -8.15 18.36 6.04
CA LEU A 273 -9.34 17.57 6.37
C LEU A 273 -10.64 18.37 6.13
N HIS A 274 -10.71 19.60 6.64
CA HIS A 274 -11.90 20.43 6.43
C HIS A 274 -12.11 20.79 4.97
N PHE A 275 -11.05 20.93 4.18
CA PHE A 275 -11.19 21.10 2.74
C PHE A 275 -11.89 19.88 2.10
N ASN A 276 -11.44 18.67 2.41
CA ASN A 276 -12.08 17.43 1.93
C ASN A 276 -13.54 17.30 2.41
N LEU A 277 -13.81 17.63 3.68
CA LEU A 277 -15.16 17.66 4.22
C LEU A 277 -16.05 18.68 3.50
N GLY A 278 -15.52 19.86 3.17
CA GLY A 278 -16.21 20.88 2.38
C GLY A 278 -16.57 20.38 0.97
N LEU A 279 -15.66 19.65 0.31
CA LEU A 279 -15.92 19.01 -0.97
C LEU A 279 -17.03 17.95 -0.87
N ALA A 280 -17.05 17.17 0.20
CA ALA A 280 -18.09 16.18 0.44
C ALA A 280 -19.47 16.81 0.73
N TYR A 281 -19.51 17.93 1.47
CA TYR A 281 -20.73 18.71 1.63
C TYR A 281 -21.21 19.34 0.32
N GLU A 282 -20.30 19.87 -0.52
CA GLU A 282 -20.64 20.37 -1.85
C GLU A 282 -21.26 19.26 -2.71
N ALA A 283 -20.61 18.09 -2.78
CA ALA A 283 -21.08 16.95 -3.58
C ALA A 283 -22.42 16.37 -3.11
N SER A 284 -22.71 16.43 -1.80
CA SER A 284 -24.01 16.05 -1.23
C SER A 284 -25.10 17.11 -1.36
N GLY A 285 -24.80 18.28 -1.94
CA GLY A 285 -25.73 19.40 -2.11
C GLY A 285 -25.96 20.24 -0.85
N ARG A 286 -25.18 20.00 0.22
CA ARG A 286 -25.24 20.72 1.50
C ARG A 286 -24.44 22.02 1.42
N VAL A 287 -24.89 22.93 0.56
CA VAL A 287 -24.16 24.15 0.16
C VAL A 287 -23.80 25.06 1.35
N SER A 288 -24.72 25.24 2.30
CA SER A 288 -24.49 26.09 3.48
C SER A 288 -23.37 25.56 4.37
N GLU A 289 -23.31 24.24 4.55
CA GLU A 289 -22.28 23.57 5.34
C GLU A 289 -20.95 23.60 4.63
N ALA A 290 -20.92 23.29 3.33
CA ALA A 290 -19.72 23.41 2.50
C ALA A 290 -19.09 24.81 2.60
N LEU A 291 -19.91 25.86 2.46
CA LEU A 291 -19.46 27.24 2.52
C LEU A 291 -18.88 27.61 3.90
N ASN A 292 -19.52 27.17 4.99
CA ASN A 292 -19.00 27.38 6.34
C ASN A 292 -17.70 26.61 6.58
N THR A 293 -17.60 25.39 6.08
CA THR A 293 -16.39 24.56 6.20
C THR A 293 -15.23 25.16 5.41
N PHE A 294 -15.43 25.61 4.17
CA PHE A 294 -14.35 26.27 3.41
C PHE A 294 -13.88 27.58 4.06
N LYS A 295 -14.80 28.36 4.67
CA LYS A 295 -14.40 29.54 5.46
C LYS A 295 -13.53 29.17 6.66
N LEU A 296 -13.77 28.02 7.29
CA LEU A 296 -12.91 27.51 8.36
C LEU A 296 -11.53 27.13 7.84
N VAL A 297 -11.43 26.52 6.65
CA VAL A 297 -10.14 26.22 6.00
C VAL A 297 -9.28 27.48 5.90
N LEU A 298 -9.82 28.58 5.37
CA LEU A 298 -9.09 29.85 5.24
C LEU A 298 -8.72 30.50 6.58
N LYS A 299 -9.42 30.17 7.68
CA LYS A 299 -9.03 30.62 9.03
C LYS A 299 -7.85 29.83 9.58
N LEU A 300 -7.77 28.54 9.25
CA LEU A 300 -6.70 27.64 9.69
C LEU A 300 -5.44 27.81 8.86
N ASP A 301 -5.60 27.95 7.54
CA ASP A 301 -4.53 28.17 6.59
C ASP A 301 -5.02 29.05 5.43
N GLN A 302 -4.51 30.29 5.41
CA GLN A 302 -4.87 31.28 4.39
C GLN A 302 -4.24 31.00 3.03
N SER A 303 -3.27 30.08 2.94
CA SER A 303 -2.56 29.78 1.68
C SER A 303 -3.33 28.84 0.75
N ILE A 304 -4.42 28.21 1.24
CA ILE A 304 -5.24 27.28 0.46
C ILE A 304 -6.18 28.08 -0.45
N SER A 305 -5.66 28.56 -1.58
CA SER A 305 -6.39 29.35 -2.58
C SER A 305 -7.64 28.64 -3.12
N ASP A 306 -7.58 27.31 -3.23
CA ASP A 306 -8.69 26.49 -3.72
C ASP A 306 -9.94 26.67 -2.84
N ALA A 307 -9.76 26.90 -1.53
CA ALA A 307 -10.87 27.13 -0.61
C ALA A 307 -11.57 28.47 -0.90
N GLN A 308 -10.81 29.50 -1.31
CA GLN A 308 -11.38 30.78 -1.71
C GLN A 308 -12.21 30.65 -2.98
N GLU A 309 -11.70 29.99 -4.02
CA GLU A 309 -12.42 29.76 -5.27
C GLU A 309 -13.74 28.99 -5.04
N LYS A 310 -13.70 27.99 -4.16
CA LYS A 310 -14.88 27.22 -3.75
C LYS A 310 -15.93 28.10 -3.07
N ILE A 311 -15.53 28.99 -2.16
CA ILE A 311 -16.46 29.91 -1.49
C ILE A 311 -17.13 30.85 -2.50
N GLU A 312 -16.35 31.47 -3.39
CA GLU A 312 -16.86 32.40 -4.39
C GLU A 312 -17.89 31.71 -5.31
N LYS A 313 -17.56 30.51 -5.81
CA LYS A 313 -18.46 29.72 -6.64
C LYS A 313 -19.77 29.37 -5.92
N LEU A 314 -19.70 28.94 -4.66
CA LEU A 314 -20.89 28.55 -3.90
C LEU A 314 -21.78 29.75 -3.52
N GLN A 315 -21.22 30.95 -3.38
CA GLN A 315 -22.00 32.17 -3.13
C GLN A 315 -22.82 32.63 -4.33
N LEU A 316 -22.39 32.28 -5.54
CA LEU A 316 -23.08 32.61 -6.79
C LEU A 316 -24.23 31.66 -7.12
N LEU A 317 -24.38 30.56 -6.37
CA LEU A 317 -25.50 29.64 -6.58
C LEU A 317 -26.82 30.28 -6.11
N PRO A 318 -27.92 30.14 -6.88
CA PRO A 318 -29.22 30.61 -6.47
C PRO A 318 -29.66 29.89 -5.18
N LYS A 319 -30.19 30.66 -4.23
CA LYS A 319 -30.69 30.18 -2.94
C LYS A 319 -31.97 29.37 -3.05
#